data_AF-A0A5P6NCT2-F1
#
_entry.id   AF-A0A5P6NCT2-F1
#
_cell.length_a   1.000
_cell.length_b   1.000
_cell.length_c   1.000
_cell.angle_alpha   90.00
_cell.angle_beta   90.00
_cell.angle_gamma   90.00
#
_symmetry.space_group_name_H-M   'P 1'
#
loop_
_entity.id
_entity.type
_entity.pdbx_description
1 polymer ?
#
loop_
_entity_poly.entity_id
_entity_poly.type
_entity_poly.pdbx_seq_one_letter_code
_entity_poly.pdbx_strand_id
1 'polypeptide(L)'
;MTDHPSTFRADDTHHEGIAWDDRASLHRVDDGDGVLDGAKGLRSGTFAEMIRHMMLLPKDERAAYCIEKAGDREYHAAEVAQLAALPDFPHA
;
A
#
# COMPACT_ATOMS: atom_id res chain seq x y z
N MET A 1 -6.34 31.58 31.26
CA MET A 1 -7.24 30.40 31.20
C MET A 1 -7.31 30.00 29.75
N THR A 2 -6.80 28.80 29.44
CA THR A 2 -6.64 28.23 28.10
C THR A 2 -8.00 27.77 27.58
N ASP A 3 -8.38 28.25 26.39
CA ASP A 3 -9.39 27.60 25.57
C ASP A 3 -8.68 27.06 24.32
N HIS A 4 -8.57 25.73 24.28
CA HIS A 4 -8.26 24.99 23.06
C HIS A 4 -9.59 24.72 22.36
N PRO A 5 -9.62 24.88 21.04
CA PRO A 5 -9.67 23.68 20.24
C PRO A 5 -8.52 23.72 19.23
N SER A 6 -7.43 23.00 19.56
CA SER A 6 -6.42 22.66 18.56
C SER A 6 -7.09 21.84 17.47
N THR A 7 -7.29 22.52 16.34
CA THR A 7 -7.15 22.03 14.97
C THR A 7 -6.88 20.53 14.87
N PHE A 8 -7.88 19.81 14.34
CA PHE A 8 -7.75 18.69 13.41
C PHE A 8 -6.58 17.73 13.66
N ARG A 9 -6.89 16.52 14.14
CA ARG A 9 -5.98 15.35 14.17
C ARG A 9 -5.53 14.99 12.75
N ALA A 10 -4.62 15.76 12.17
CA ALA A 10 -3.60 15.25 11.28
C ALA A 10 -2.42 14.97 12.21
N ASP A 11 -2.46 13.81 12.85
CA ASP A 11 -1.30 13.31 13.58
C ASP A 11 -0.17 13.24 12.55
N ASP A 12 0.81 14.09 12.79
CA ASP A 12 1.98 14.34 11.97
C ASP A 12 2.77 13.05 11.82
N THR A 13 2.40 12.24 10.83
CA THR A 13 3.18 11.08 10.39
C THR A 13 4.27 11.55 9.42
N HIS A 14 4.95 12.65 9.75
CA HIS A 14 6.26 12.96 9.20
C HIS A 14 7.31 12.12 9.94
N HIS A 15 7.28 10.81 9.69
CA HIS A 15 8.50 10.03 9.82
C HIS A 15 9.38 10.42 8.62
N GLU A 16 10.65 10.75 8.84
CA GLU A 16 11.64 11.02 7.79
C GLU A 16 12.01 9.75 6.98
N GLY A 17 11.03 8.89 6.70
CA GLY A 17 11.16 7.58 6.09
C GLY A 17 9.87 7.15 5.38
N ILE A 18 9.90 5.97 4.76
CA ILE A 18 8.75 5.44 4.04
C ILE A 18 7.66 5.09 5.06
N ALA A 19 6.46 5.66 4.91
CA ALA A 19 5.32 5.39 5.78
C ALA A 19 4.76 3.97 5.51
N TRP A 20 5.43 2.96 6.05
CA TRP A 20 5.11 1.54 5.88
C TRP A 20 3.76 1.14 6.50
N ASP A 21 3.35 1.80 7.58
CA ASP A 21 2.05 1.58 8.26
C ASP A 21 0.89 2.31 7.57
N ASP A 22 1.18 3.17 6.59
CA ASP A 22 0.14 3.93 5.92
C ASP A 22 -0.85 3.04 5.17
N ARG A 23 -2.09 3.51 5.07
CA ARG A 23 -3.16 2.76 4.42
C ARG A 23 -2.82 2.54 2.94
N ALA A 24 -2.89 1.31 2.49
CA ALA A 24 -2.71 0.94 1.10
C ALA A 24 -3.73 -0.10 0.64
N SER A 25 -3.95 -0.14 -0.67
CA SER A 25 -4.83 -1.09 -1.34
C SER A 25 -4.08 -1.75 -2.49
N LEU A 26 -4.24 -3.06 -2.65
CA LEU A 26 -3.73 -3.79 -3.81
C LEU A 26 -4.79 -3.82 -4.92
N HIS A 27 -4.44 -3.30 -6.09
CA HIS A 27 -5.28 -3.26 -7.29
C HIS A 27 -4.66 -4.11 -8.40
N ARG A 28 -5.50 -4.67 -9.26
CA ARG A 28 -5.05 -5.29 -10.51
C ARG A 28 -5.15 -4.25 -11.61
N VAL A 29 -4.09 -4.09 -12.39
CA VAL A 29 -3.98 -3.09 -13.47
C VAL A 29 -4.95 -3.39 -14.61
N ASP A 30 -5.21 -4.69 -14.86
CA ASP A 30 -6.12 -5.18 -15.90
C ASP A 30 -7.56 -5.36 -15.37
N ASP A 31 -7.98 -4.58 -14.36
CA ASP A 31 -9.36 -4.63 -13.86
C ASP A 31 -10.32 -3.88 -14.80
N GLY A 32 -10.33 -4.28 -16.06
CA GLY A 32 -11.32 -3.91 -17.06
C GLY A 32 -12.11 -5.17 -17.45
N ASP A 33 -13.40 -5.17 -17.13
CA ASP A 33 -14.40 -6.08 -17.68
C ASP A 33 -14.33 -7.55 -17.15
N GLY A 34 -15.05 -7.81 -16.06
CA GLY A 34 -15.24 -9.16 -15.54
C GLY A 34 -16.32 -9.21 -14.48
N VAL A 35 -17.55 -9.47 -14.90
CA VAL A 35 -18.78 -9.55 -14.08
C VAL A 35 -18.90 -10.84 -13.25
N LEU A 36 -17.79 -11.47 -12.87
CA LEU A 36 -17.78 -12.67 -12.03
C LEU A 36 -16.70 -12.53 -10.95
N ASP A 37 -16.90 -13.25 -9.85
CA ASP A 37 -16.03 -13.37 -8.68
C ASP A 37 -16.28 -12.34 -7.55
N GLY A 38 -17.23 -12.68 -6.68
CA GLY A 38 -17.45 -12.10 -5.35
C GLY A 38 -16.28 -12.30 -4.36
N ALA A 39 -15.08 -12.57 -4.87
CA ALA A 39 -13.80 -12.59 -4.16
C ALA A 39 -12.79 -11.64 -4.83
N LYS A 40 -13.29 -10.58 -5.48
CA LYS A 40 -12.51 -9.44 -5.97
C LYS A 40 -11.92 -8.70 -4.78
N GLY A 41 -10.89 -9.30 -4.21
CA GLY A 41 -10.23 -8.88 -2.98
C GLY A 41 -9.47 -7.60 -3.21
N LEU A 42 -10.17 -6.48 -3.17
CA LEU A 42 -9.60 -5.22 -2.66
C LEU A 42 -9.08 -5.53 -1.26
N ARG A 43 -7.82 -5.97 -1.22
CA ARG A 43 -7.13 -6.20 0.03
C ARG A 43 -6.59 -4.84 0.44
N SER A 44 -7.24 -4.27 1.44
CA SER A 44 -6.82 -3.03 2.07
C SER A 44 -6.12 -3.37 3.38
N GLY A 45 -5.00 -2.71 3.64
CA GLY A 45 -4.19 -2.91 4.84
C GLY A 45 -3.08 -1.86 4.90
N THR A 46 -1.97 -2.18 5.56
CA THR A 46 -0.80 -1.29 5.57
C THR A 46 0.02 -1.45 4.29
N PHE A 47 0.77 -0.42 3.92
CA PHE A 47 1.66 -0.45 2.76
C PHE A 47 2.66 -1.61 2.82
N ALA A 48 3.24 -1.87 3.99
CA ALA A 48 4.12 -3.02 4.21
C ALA A 48 3.41 -4.36 3.95
N GLU A 49 2.19 -4.54 4.46
CA GLU A 49 1.43 -5.77 4.22
C GLU A 49 1.15 -5.97 2.73
N MET A 50 0.83 -4.91 1.99
CA MET A 50 0.57 -4.99 0.55
C MET A 50 1.83 -5.37 -0.22
N ILE A 51 2.98 -4.79 0.14
CA ILE A 51 4.27 -5.13 -0.46
C ILE A 51 4.60 -6.61 -0.23
N ARG A 52 4.46 -7.08 1.02
CA ARG A 52 4.68 -8.50 1.33
C ARG A 52 3.75 -9.39 0.51
N HIS A 53 2.48 -9.03 0.44
CA HIS A 53 1.51 -9.81 -0.30
C HIS A 53 1.86 -9.91 -1.79
N MET A 54 2.24 -8.80 -2.41
CA MET A 54 2.73 -8.78 -3.78
C MET A 54 4.01 -9.61 -3.94
N MET A 55 4.92 -9.57 -2.97
CA MET A 55 6.14 -10.38 -2.98
C MET A 55 5.91 -11.89 -2.76
N LEU A 56 4.71 -12.32 -2.33
CA LEU A 56 4.32 -13.73 -2.28
C LEU A 56 3.82 -14.25 -3.63
N LEU A 57 3.34 -13.37 -4.52
CA LEU A 57 2.88 -13.74 -5.85
C LEU A 57 4.07 -14.13 -6.76
N PRO A 58 3.88 -14.95 -7.80
CA PRO A 58 4.92 -15.18 -8.79
C PRO A 58 5.23 -13.90 -9.57
N LYS A 59 6.49 -13.73 -10.01
CA LYS A 59 6.98 -12.50 -10.65
C LYS A 59 6.15 -12.10 -11.88
N ASP A 60 5.65 -13.08 -12.61
CA ASP A 60 4.81 -12.88 -13.80
C ASP A 60 3.46 -12.22 -13.44
N GLU A 61 2.81 -12.70 -12.37
CA GLU A 61 1.56 -12.13 -11.88
C GLU A 61 1.75 -10.77 -11.22
N ARG A 62 2.87 -10.53 -10.52
CA ARG A 62 3.12 -9.23 -9.86
C ARG A 62 2.96 -8.05 -10.82
N ALA A 63 3.39 -8.19 -12.07
CA ALA A 63 3.29 -7.12 -13.07
C ALA A 63 1.83 -6.73 -13.37
N ALA A 64 0.87 -7.62 -13.14
CA ALA A 64 -0.55 -7.35 -13.28
C ALA A 64 -1.15 -6.61 -12.08
N TYR A 65 -0.39 -6.39 -11.00
CA TYR A 65 -0.85 -5.70 -9.80
C TYR A 65 -0.10 -4.39 -9.55
N CYS A 66 -0.79 -3.43 -8.91
CA CYS A 66 -0.24 -2.20 -8.38
C CYS A 66 -0.74 -1.98 -6.95
N ILE A 67 0.07 -1.32 -6.11
CA ILE A 67 -0.31 -0.94 -4.75
C ILE A 67 -0.58 0.56 -4.74
N GLU A 68 -1.79 0.96 -4.40
CA GLU A 68 -2.15 2.36 -4.19
C GLU A 68 -1.99 2.71 -2.70
N LYS A 69 -1.14 3.69 -2.39
CA LYS A 69 -0.92 4.20 -1.03
C LYS A 69 -1.79 5.43 -0.80
N ALA A 70 -2.69 5.35 0.18
CA ALA A 70 -3.62 6.38 0.64
C ALA A 70 -4.44 7.09 -0.46
N GLY A 71 -4.59 6.50 -1.65
CA GLY A 71 -5.22 7.17 -2.80
C GLY A 71 -4.38 8.28 -3.43
N ASP A 72 -3.07 8.33 -3.12
CA ASP A 72 -2.16 9.37 -3.60
C ASP A 72 -1.23 8.84 -4.70
N ARG A 73 -0.51 7.76 -4.41
CA ARG A 73 0.53 7.22 -5.30
C ARG A 73 0.40 5.71 -5.48
N GLU A 74 0.50 5.29 -6.73
CA GLU A 74 0.57 3.90 -7.14
C GLU A 74 2.02 3.40 -7.22
N TYR A 75 2.25 2.17 -6.77
CA TYR A 75 3.54 1.48 -6.77
C TYR A 75 3.40 0.18 -7.54
N HIS A 76 4.17 0.03 -8.61
CA HIS A 76 4.16 -1.18 -9.44
C HIS A 76 5.16 -2.23 -8.94
N ALA A 77 5.04 -3.46 -9.45
CA ALA A 77 5.87 -4.61 -9.07
C ALA A 77 7.39 -4.33 -9.01
N ALA A 78 7.91 -3.54 -9.96
CA ALA A 78 9.33 -3.21 -10.02
C ALA A 78 9.77 -2.28 -8.86
N GLU A 79 8.97 -1.26 -8.55
CA GLU A 79 9.22 -0.38 -7.39
C GLU A 79 9.02 -1.14 -6.09
N VAL A 80 7.94 -1.92 -6.00
CA VAL A 80 7.63 -2.74 -4.82
C VAL A 80 8.75 -3.75 -4.51
N ALA A 81 9.36 -4.35 -5.53
CA ALA A 81 10.51 -5.25 -5.36
C ALA A 81 11.75 -4.51 -4.82
N GLN A 82 11.98 -3.27 -5.25
CA GLN A 82 13.06 -2.43 -4.72
C GLN A 82 12.78 -2.03 -3.27
N LEU A 83 11.54 -1.64 -2.96
CA LEU A 83 11.10 -1.30 -1.60
C LEU A 83 11.22 -2.49 -0.64
N ALA A 84 10.83 -3.68 -1.07
CA ALA A 84 10.96 -4.92 -0.29
C ALA A 84 12.42 -5.33 -0.04
N ALA A 85 13.37 -4.84 -0.85
CA ALA A 85 14.79 -5.08 -0.68
C ALA A 85 15.48 -4.04 0.22
N LEU A 86 14.76 -3.01 0.67
CA LEU A 86 15.32 -2.01 1.58
C LEU A 86 15.57 -2.62 2.96
N PRO A 87 16.68 -2.28 3.63
CA PRO A 87 16.96 -2.75 5.00
C PRO A 87 15.99 -2.18 6.03
N ASP A 88 15.29 -1.10 5.69
CA ASP A 88 14.26 -0.43 6.50
C ASP A 88 12.88 -1.12 6.38
N PHE A 89 12.74 -2.07 5.45
CA PHE A 89 11.47 -2.75 5.23
C PHE A 89 11.11 -3.63 6.45
N PRO A 90 9.91 -3.51 7.03
CA PRO A 90 9.53 -4.34 8.14
C PRO A 90 9.40 -5.80 7.70
N HIS A 91 10.21 -6.68 8.29
CA HIS A 91 10.18 -8.15 8.14
C HIS A 91 9.57 -8.79 9.40
N ALA A 92 8.32 -8.48 9.73
CA ALA A 92 7.62 -9.04 10.90
C ALA A 92 6.88 -10.33 10.56
#